data_AF-T0IXM2-F1
#
_entry.id   AF-T0IXM2-F1
#
_cell.length_a   1.000
_cell.length_b   1.000
_cell.length_c   1.000
_cell.angle_alpha   90.00
_cell.angle_beta   90.00
_cell.angle_gamma   90.00
#
_symmetry.space_group_name_H-M   'P 1'
#
loop_
_entity.id
_entity.type
_entity.pdbx_description
1 polymer ?
#
loop_
_entity_poly.entity_id
_entity_poly.type
_entity_poly.pdbx_seq_one_letter_code
_entity_poly.pdbx_strand_id
1 'polypeptide(L)'
;MVDSANIYREQQKACALELMEKALAILVVVDDSHADCYLQQAIDTCMESPRMEFPDDEIWDKVDELPHLTERALFLHRQNGFGVDQIAKRLGIEPKEAAERLSCGLNLVRAPASVAEH
;
A
#
# COMPACT_ATOMS: atom_id res chain seq x y z
N MET A 1 21.49 -25.91 1.67
CA MET A 1 21.83 -24.97 2.77
C MET A 1 21.28 -23.62 2.36
N VAL A 2 20.37 -23.03 3.13
CA VAL A 2 19.89 -21.67 2.87
C VAL A 2 21.01 -20.71 3.26
N ASP A 3 21.37 -19.80 2.37
CA ASP A 3 22.47 -18.86 2.58
C ASP A 3 22.07 -17.81 3.62
N SER A 4 22.63 -17.91 4.82
CA SER A 4 22.35 -17.01 5.94
C SER A 4 22.59 -15.53 5.60
N ALA A 5 23.51 -15.24 4.65
CA ALA A 5 23.76 -13.88 4.18
C ALA A 5 22.61 -13.32 3.32
N ASN A 6 21.83 -14.19 2.69
CA ASN A 6 20.65 -13.80 1.92
C ASN A 6 19.47 -13.49 2.84
N ILE A 7 19.23 -14.35 3.86
CA ILE A 7 18.19 -14.13 4.88
C ILE A 7 18.40 -12.78 5.59
N TYR A 8 19.65 -12.46 5.95
CA TYR A 8 19.97 -11.21 6.63
C TYR A 8 19.69 -9.98 5.75
N ARG A 9 20.00 -10.04 4.44
CA ARG A 9 19.72 -8.95 3.51
C ARG A 9 18.23 -8.72 3.30
N GLU A 10 17.46 -9.80 3.14
CA GLU A 10 16.00 -9.70 3.02
C GLU A 10 15.36 -9.10 4.28
N GLN A 11 15.86 -9.46 5.46
CA GLN A 11 15.39 -8.87 6.71
C GLN A 11 15.73 -7.38 6.82
N GLN A 12 16.93 -6.98 6.41
CA GLN A 12 17.32 -5.56 6.36
C GLN A 12 16.45 -4.77 5.38
N LYS A 13 16.20 -5.33 4.19
CA LYS A 13 15.32 -4.75 3.17
C LYS A 13 13.91 -4.55 3.72
N ALA A 14 13.35 -5.54 4.39
CA ALA A 14 12.02 -5.45 5.01
C ALA A 14 11.95 -4.35 6.08
N CYS A 15 12.97 -4.24 6.94
CA CYS A 15 13.05 -3.20 7.97
C CYS A 15 13.17 -1.80 7.35
N ALA A 16 14.02 -1.63 6.34
CA ALA A 16 14.18 -0.36 5.63
C ALA A 16 12.86 0.08 4.99
N LEU A 17 12.16 -0.85 4.34
CA LEU A 17 10.86 -0.57 3.72
C LEU A 17 9.80 -0.15 4.75
N GLU A 18 9.75 -0.80 5.92
CA GLU A 18 8.83 -0.39 7.00
C GLU A 18 9.12 1.06 7.46
N LEU A 19 10.39 1.44 7.60
CA LEU A 19 10.78 2.81 7.96
C LEU A 19 10.42 3.81 6.86
N MET A 20 10.57 3.42 5.59
CA MET A 20 10.19 4.26 4.45
C MET A 20 8.68 4.48 4.38
N GLU A 21 7.84 3.46 4.62
CA GLU A 21 6.38 3.62 4.67
C GLU A 21 5.95 4.56 5.81
N LYS A 22 6.61 4.48 6.98
CA LYS A 22 6.36 5.42 8.08
C LYS A 22 6.76 6.85 7.72
N ALA A 23 7.89 7.03 7.04
CA ALA A 23 8.32 8.33 6.55
C ALA A 23 7.34 8.88 5.50
N LEU A 24 6.85 8.04 4.59
CA LEU A 24 5.85 8.40 3.58
C LEU A 24 4.56 8.89 4.24
N ALA A 25 4.05 8.17 5.24
CA ALA A 25 2.86 8.60 5.98
C ALA A 25 3.02 9.98 6.64
N ILE A 26 4.24 10.33 7.11
CA ILE A 26 4.53 11.66 7.65
C ILE A 26 4.54 12.71 6.54
N LEU A 27 5.18 12.42 5.40
CA LEU A 27 5.25 13.36 4.26
C LEU A 27 3.86 13.73 3.74
N VAL A 28 2.96 12.76 3.65
CA VAL A 28 1.57 13.01 3.26
C VAL A 28 0.84 13.89 4.26
N VAL A 29 1.09 13.72 5.57
CA VAL A 29 0.46 14.56 6.61
C VAL A 29 0.95 16.01 6.55
N VAL A 30 2.19 16.25 6.13
CA VAL A 30 2.75 17.62 6.00
C VAL A 30 2.53 18.25 4.62
N ASP A 31 1.81 17.56 3.73
CA ASP A 31 1.45 18.02 2.38
C ASP A 31 2.68 18.35 1.49
N ASP A 32 3.77 17.60 1.65
CA ASP A 32 4.94 17.68 0.76
C ASP A 32 4.78 16.74 -0.45
N SER A 33 3.93 17.17 -1.38
CA SER A 33 3.52 16.44 -2.60
C SER A 33 4.66 16.06 -3.56
N HIS A 34 5.86 16.63 -3.40
CA HIS A 34 7.01 16.24 -4.20
C HIS A 34 7.78 15.11 -3.50
N ALA A 35 8.02 15.26 -2.20
CA ALA A 35 8.79 14.29 -1.44
C ALA A 35 8.05 12.96 -1.26
N ASP A 36 6.73 12.98 -1.05
CA ASP A 36 5.92 11.77 -0.91
C ASP A 36 5.92 10.91 -2.19
N CYS A 37 5.76 11.53 -3.36
CA CYS A 37 5.74 10.89 -4.66
C CYS A 37 7.07 10.16 -4.94
N TYR A 38 8.20 10.85 -4.72
CA TYR A 38 9.52 10.24 -4.92
C TYR A 38 9.78 9.09 -3.93
N LEU A 39 9.34 9.23 -2.68
CA LEU A 39 9.52 8.18 -1.69
C LEU A 39 8.66 6.95 -2.01
N GLN A 40 7.39 7.14 -2.39
CA GLN A 40 6.51 6.05 -2.82
C GLN A 40 7.11 5.31 -4.03
N GLN A 41 7.60 6.05 -5.04
CA GLN A 41 8.27 5.44 -6.19
C GLN A 41 9.51 4.62 -5.80
N ALA A 42 10.31 5.12 -4.85
CA ALA A 42 11.47 4.40 -4.33
C ALA A 42 11.06 3.12 -3.60
N ILE A 43 10.02 3.17 -2.78
CA ILE A 43 9.47 2.00 -2.09
C ILE A 43 9.03 0.94 -3.10
N ASP A 44 8.22 1.34 -4.09
CA ASP A 44 7.67 0.41 -5.09
C ASP A 44 8.78 -0.21 -5.95
N THR A 45 9.81 0.56 -6.28
CA THR A 45 11.01 0.06 -6.98
C THR A 45 11.76 -0.97 -6.14
N CYS A 46 11.99 -0.67 -4.85
CA CYS A 46 12.64 -1.61 -3.93
C CYS A 46 11.81 -2.87 -3.71
N MET A 47 10.48 -2.77 -3.74
CA MET A 47 9.56 -3.91 -3.65
C MET A 47 9.48 -4.73 -4.92
N GLU A 48 10.05 -4.24 -6.02
CA GLU A 48 9.87 -4.82 -7.35
C GLU A 48 8.37 -4.94 -7.69
N SER A 49 7.58 -3.94 -7.27
CA SER A 49 6.13 -3.96 -7.44
C SER A 49 5.79 -4.09 -8.92
N PRO A 50 4.95 -5.07 -9.31
CA PRO A 50 4.54 -5.20 -10.70
C PRO A 50 3.71 -3.99 -11.10
N ARG A 51 3.56 -3.77 -12.41
CA ARG A 51 2.58 -2.77 -12.87
C ARG A 51 1.19 -3.23 -12.49
N MET A 52 0.37 -2.31 -11.98
CA MET A 52 -1.02 -2.61 -11.68
C MET A 52 -1.78 -2.89 -12.97
N GLU A 53 -2.46 -4.03 -13.01
CA GLU A 53 -3.51 -4.32 -13.98
C GLU A 53 -4.84 -3.99 -13.31
N PHE A 54 -5.58 -3.05 -13.90
CA PHE A 54 -6.88 -2.62 -13.40
C PHE A 54 -7.95 -3.56 -13.94
N PRO A 55 -8.65 -4.34 -13.11
CA PRO A 55 -9.70 -5.22 -13.57
C PRO A 55 -10.86 -4.42 -14.17
N ASP A 56 -11.43 -4.91 -15.28
CA ASP A 56 -12.54 -4.25 -15.98
C ASP A 56 -13.81 -4.12 -15.11
N ASP A 57 -13.93 -4.91 -14.04
CA ASP A 57 -15.05 -4.90 -13.09
C ASP A 57 -14.83 -3.98 -11.88
N GLU A 58 -13.75 -3.20 -11.86
CA GLU A 58 -13.41 -2.29 -10.76
C GLU A 58 -13.30 -0.83 -11.19
N ILE A 59 -13.74 0.09 -10.32
CA ILE A 59 -13.73 1.54 -10.56
C ILE A 59 -12.65 2.18 -9.69
N TRP A 60 -11.61 2.70 -10.33
CA TRP A 60 -10.44 3.25 -9.65
C TRP A 60 -10.39 4.78 -9.60
N ASP A 61 -11.39 5.44 -10.19
CA ASP A 61 -11.44 6.89 -10.40
C ASP A 61 -11.41 7.75 -9.12
N LYS A 62 -11.66 7.16 -7.94
CA LYS A 62 -11.72 7.87 -6.65
C LYS A 62 -10.70 7.36 -5.63
N VAL A 63 -9.74 6.55 -6.06
CA VAL A 63 -8.77 5.94 -5.14
C VAL A 63 -7.82 6.97 -4.54
N ASP A 64 -7.53 8.04 -5.28
CA ASP A 64 -6.75 9.20 -4.83
C ASP A 64 -7.47 10.06 -3.77
N GLU A 65 -8.80 9.91 -3.63
CA GLU A 65 -9.59 10.56 -2.57
C GLU A 65 -9.50 9.79 -1.22
N LEU A 66 -8.95 8.57 -1.22
CA LEU A 66 -8.87 7.77 -0.01
C LEU A 66 -7.82 8.33 0.97
N PRO A 67 -8.02 8.15 2.29
CA PRO A 67 -6.94 8.37 3.25
C PRO A 67 -5.71 7.55 2.85
N HIS A 68 -4.52 8.14 2.92
CA HIS A 68 -3.27 7.55 2.43
C HIS A 68 -3.06 6.08 2.82
N LEU A 69 -3.20 5.74 4.10
CA LEU A 69 -2.99 4.35 4.55
C LEU A 69 -4.05 3.37 4.01
N THR A 70 -5.24 3.86 3.64
CA THR A 70 -6.30 3.08 2.98
C THR A 70 -5.96 2.84 1.51
N GLU A 71 -5.56 3.88 0.80
CA GLU A 71 -5.01 3.78 -0.56
C GLU A 71 -3.83 2.79 -0.59
N ARG A 72 -2.83 3.01 0.29
CA ARG A 72 -1.62 2.18 0.35
C ARG A 72 -1.93 0.72 0.67
N ALA A 73 -2.85 0.44 1.58
CA ALA A 73 -3.30 -0.93 1.87
C ALA A 73 -3.92 -1.60 0.63
N LEU A 74 -4.73 -0.86 -0.14
CA LEU A 74 -5.34 -1.35 -1.37
C LEU A 74 -4.26 -1.67 -2.44
N PHE A 75 -3.30 -0.77 -2.66
CA PHE A 75 -2.20 -1.01 -3.60
C PHE A 75 -1.31 -2.18 -3.19
N LEU A 76 -0.90 -2.27 -1.92
CA LEU A 76 -0.12 -3.42 -1.42
C LEU A 76 -0.86 -4.75 -1.62
N HIS A 77 -2.18 -4.75 -1.44
CA HIS A 77 -2.97 -5.95 -1.70
C HIS A 77 -3.06 -6.27 -3.20
N ARG A 78 -3.44 -5.30 -4.02
CA ARG A 78 -3.75 -5.52 -5.45
C ARG A 78 -2.51 -5.67 -6.32
N GLN A 79 -1.51 -4.86 -6.07
CA GLN A 79 -0.27 -4.84 -6.83
C GLN A 79 0.69 -5.90 -6.31
N ASN A 80 0.83 -6.07 -5.00
CA ASN A 80 1.85 -6.96 -4.42
C ASN A 80 1.32 -8.28 -3.88
N GLY A 81 0.00 -8.48 -3.88
CA GLY A 81 -0.63 -9.70 -3.37
C GLY A 81 -0.55 -9.85 -1.85
N PHE A 82 -0.35 -8.75 -1.11
CA PHE A 82 -0.19 -8.84 0.34
C PHE A 82 -1.51 -9.18 1.04
N GLY A 83 -1.44 -10.07 2.03
CA GLY A 83 -2.51 -10.31 2.99
C GLY A 83 -2.51 -9.28 4.13
N VAL A 84 -3.57 -9.30 4.95
CA VAL A 84 -3.77 -8.36 6.06
C VAL A 84 -2.56 -8.27 7.00
N ASP A 85 -2.00 -9.40 7.43
CA ASP A 85 -0.85 -9.40 8.36
C ASP A 85 0.41 -8.81 7.74
N GLN A 86 0.61 -9.03 6.43
CA GLN A 86 1.74 -8.46 5.69
C GLN A 86 1.59 -6.95 5.52
N ILE A 87 0.36 -6.48 5.26
CA ILE A 87 0.02 -5.05 5.18
C ILE A 87 0.22 -4.40 6.55
N ALA A 88 -0.33 -4.98 7.61
CA ALA A 88 -0.21 -4.47 8.98
C ALA A 88 1.26 -4.28 9.38
N LYS A 89 2.06 -5.33 9.16
CA LYS A 89 3.51 -5.28 9.41
C LYS A 89 4.19 -4.20 8.57
N ARG A 90 3.86 -4.10 7.27
CA ARG A 90 4.49 -3.14 6.36
C ARG A 90 4.20 -1.69 6.74
N LEU A 91 2.95 -1.40 7.06
CA LEU A 91 2.49 -0.05 7.39
C LEU A 91 2.73 0.32 8.87
N GLY A 92 3.16 -0.65 9.69
CA GLY A 92 3.37 -0.44 11.12
C GLY A 92 2.08 -0.13 11.88
N ILE A 93 0.96 -0.74 11.47
CA ILE A 93 -0.37 -0.59 12.07
C ILE A 93 -0.88 -1.92 12.61
N GLU A 94 -1.95 -1.88 13.40
CA GLU A 94 -2.57 -3.09 13.93
C GLU A 94 -3.26 -3.92 12.84
N PRO A 95 -3.26 -5.27 12.89
CA PRO A 95 -3.92 -6.12 11.90
C PRO A 95 -5.40 -5.81 11.69
N LYS A 96 -6.10 -5.43 12.77
CA LYS A 96 -7.50 -5.01 12.70
C LYS A 96 -7.66 -3.74 11.85
N GLU A 97 -6.80 -2.75 12.05
CA GLU A 97 -6.81 -1.51 11.29
C GLU A 97 -6.46 -1.76 9.82
N ALA A 98 -5.47 -2.61 9.54
CA ALA A 98 -5.13 -3.01 8.18
C ALA A 98 -6.31 -3.69 7.46
N ALA A 99 -7.05 -4.56 8.16
CA ALA A 99 -8.25 -5.20 7.62
C ALA A 99 -9.36 -4.18 7.31
N GLU A 100 -9.63 -3.24 8.23
CA GLU A 100 -10.64 -2.19 8.05
C GLU A 100 -10.31 -1.29 6.86
N ARG A 101 -9.05 -0.84 6.76
CA ARG A 101 -8.55 -0.04 5.64
C ARG A 101 -8.63 -0.79 4.31
N LEU A 102 -8.14 -2.03 4.26
CA LEU A 102 -8.21 -2.83 3.04
C LEU A 102 -9.67 -3.07 2.62
N SER A 103 -10.55 -3.38 3.57
CA SER A 103 -11.98 -3.54 3.27
C SER A 103 -12.60 -2.27 2.73
N CYS A 104 -12.24 -1.10 3.27
CA CYS A 104 -12.74 0.19 2.78
C CYS A 104 -12.31 0.44 1.33
N GLY A 105 -11.02 0.26 1.00
CA GLY A 105 -10.52 0.42 -0.36
C GLY A 105 -11.14 -0.58 -1.34
N LEU A 106 -11.27 -1.85 -0.94
CA LEU A 106 -11.91 -2.88 -1.77
C LEU A 106 -13.38 -2.58 -2.04
N ASN A 107 -14.11 -2.09 -1.03
CA ASN A 107 -15.52 -1.72 -1.20
C ASN A 107 -15.68 -0.51 -2.12
N LEU A 108 -14.76 0.46 -2.08
CA LEU A 108 -14.77 1.58 -3.00
C LEU A 108 -14.64 1.11 -4.46
N VAL A 109 -13.61 0.31 -4.75
CA VAL A 109 -13.34 -0.09 -6.15
C VAL A 109 -14.32 -1.13 -6.69
N ARG A 110 -14.98 -1.90 -5.83
CA ARG A 110 -16.00 -2.90 -6.21
C ARG A 110 -17.42 -2.33 -6.23
N ALA A 111 -17.63 -1.10 -5.75
CA ALA A 111 -18.96 -0.50 -5.77
C ALA A 111 -19.40 -0.29 -7.23
N PRO A 112 -20.62 -0.67 -7.62
CA PRO A 112 -21.12 -0.38 -8.96
C PRO A 112 -21.23 1.14 -9.14
N ALA A 113 -20.90 1.63 -10.34
CA ALA A 113 -20.92 3.04 -10.71
C ALA A 113 -22.24 3.76 -10.36
N SER A 114 -23.34 3.02 -10.20
CA SER A 114 -24.69 3.53 -9.99
C SER A 114 -25.05 3.89 -8.53
N VAL A 115 -24.14 3.79 -7.56
CA VAL A 115 -24.41 4.22 -6.16
C VAL A 115 -23.86 5.63 -5.85
N ALA A 116 -23.21 6.27 -6.83
CA ALA A 116 -22.63 7.61 -6.67
C ALA A 116 -23.56 8.78 -7.06
N GLU A 117 -24.85 8.53 -7.31
CA GLU A 117 -25.86 9.57 -7.58
C GLU A 117 -26.96 9.56 -6.52
N HIS A 118 -26.71 10.11 -5.33
CA HIS A 118 -27.75 10.62 -4.42
C HIS A 118 -27.26 11.85 -3.66
#